data_AF-M4C2F9-F1
#
_entry.id   AF-M4C2F9-F1
#
_cell.length_a   1.000
_cell.length_b   1.000
_cell.length_c   1.000
_cell.angle_alpha   90.00
_cell.angle_beta   90.00
_cell.angle_gamma   90.00
#
_symmetry.space_group_name_H-M   'P 1'
#
loop_
_entity.id
_entity.type
_entity.pdbx_description
1 polymer ?
#
loop_
_entity_poly.entity_id
_entity_poly.type
_entity_poly.pdbx_seq_one_letter_code
_entity_poly.pdbx_strand_id
1 'polypeptide(L)'
;MNLDLERLPLGKLSKRQISQGYALLQQLSAALKEIEDLSKTVADTVKDVPKTRRSTRVKQPANPHAAQLRRLKTSLKTLSSDFYTLIPHDFGRKLPPSINSLDEVKLKLDLLEVLADIEISQKLQAEKKKNAKTRDGTKLNSLDVQYNLLNIRMDTLPESTDEFKIIEKYVVLLDINMKLLISADVFEL
;
A
#
# COMPACT_ATOMS: atom_id res chain seq x y z
N MET A 1 -8.65 3.80 2.19
CA MET A 1 -7.38 4.47 2.51
C MET A 1 -7.68 5.83 3.15
N ASN A 2 -7.79 5.92 4.47
CA ASN A 2 -8.19 7.14 5.20
C ASN A 2 -7.08 8.20 5.25
N LEU A 3 -6.55 8.64 4.10
CA LEU A 3 -5.51 9.66 4.05
C LEU A 3 -6.06 11.05 4.36
N ASP A 4 -5.29 11.82 5.13
CA ASP A 4 -5.57 13.23 5.37
C ASP A 4 -4.84 14.08 4.32
N LEU A 5 -5.58 14.51 3.29
CA LEU A 5 -5.05 15.30 2.18
C LEU A 5 -4.78 16.77 2.56
N GLU A 6 -5.38 17.28 3.64
CA GLU A 6 -5.11 18.63 4.11
C GLU A 6 -3.72 18.70 4.76
N ARG A 7 -3.37 17.67 5.53
CA ARG A 7 -2.05 17.53 6.16
C ARG A 7 -1.00 16.97 5.19
N LEU A 8 -1.42 16.20 4.20
CA LEU A 8 -0.55 15.64 3.16
C LEU A 8 -0.99 16.06 1.75
N PRO A 9 -0.79 17.34 1.36
CA PRO A 9 -1.11 17.78 0.01
C PRO A 9 -0.15 17.14 -1.00
N LEU A 10 -0.69 16.72 -2.14
CA LEU A 10 0.02 15.93 -3.17
C LEU A 10 1.35 16.56 -3.64
N GLY A 11 1.45 17.89 -3.67
CA GLY A 11 2.66 18.61 -4.07
C GLY A 11 3.78 18.66 -3.02
N LYS A 12 3.52 18.23 -1.77
CA LYS A 12 4.52 18.18 -0.68
C LYS A 12 4.96 16.76 -0.35
N LEU A 13 4.39 15.76 -1.02
CA LEU A 13 4.77 14.37 -0.84
C LEU A 13 6.23 14.16 -1.26
N SER A 14 7.04 13.57 -0.37
CA SER A 14 8.47 13.37 -0.61
C SER A 14 8.83 11.88 -0.65
N LYS A 15 9.68 11.49 -1.61
CA LYS A 15 10.32 10.17 -1.65
C LYS A 15 10.91 9.74 -0.31
N ARG A 16 11.49 10.68 0.46
CA ARG A 16 12.07 10.38 1.77
C ARG A 16 11.00 9.93 2.77
N GLN A 17 9.90 10.67 2.84
CA GLN A 17 8.76 10.36 3.71
C GLN A 17 8.15 8.99 3.37
N ILE A 18 7.98 8.69 2.08
CA ILE A 18 7.49 7.38 1.62
C ILE A 18 8.47 6.27 2.01
N SER A 19 9.78 6.46 1.79
CA SER A 19 10.80 5.47 2.16
C SER A 19 10.86 5.19 3.67
N GLN A 20 10.68 6.22 4.49
CA GLN A 20 10.56 6.06 5.94
C GLN A 20 9.28 5.30 6.32
N GLY A 21 8.18 5.52 5.59
CA GLY A 21 6.93 4.77 5.76
C GLY A 21 7.13 3.28 5.54
N TYR A 22 7.82 2.90 4.45
CA TYR A 22 8.15 1.50 4.18
C TYR A 22 8.99 0.87 5.29
N ALA A 23 9.99 1.60 5.82
CA ALA A 23 10.82 1.11 6.92
C ALA A 23 9.99 0.83 8.19
N LEU A 24 9.03 1.71 8.53
CA LEU A 24 8.12 1.49 9.66
C LEU A 24 7.20 0.28 9.45
N LEU A 25 6.66 0.11 8.24
CA LEU A 25 5.84 -1.07 7.91
C LEU A 25 6.63 -2.37 7.95
N GLN A 26 7.90 -2.35 7.52
CA GLN A 26 8.80 -3.49 7.63
C GLN A 26 9.06 -3.87 9.11
N GLN A 27 9.25 -2.87 9.97
CA GLN A 27 9.39 -3.09 11.42
C GLN A 27 8.11 -3.64 12.05
N LEU A 28 6.94 -3.13 11.65
CA LEU A 28 5.64 -3.65 12.08
C LEU A 28 5.46 -5.12 11.66
N SER A 29 5.76 -5.45 10.41
CA SER A 29 5.72 -6.81 9.88
C SER A 29 6.62 -7.76 10.68
N ALA A 30 7.86 -7.35 10.96
CA ALA A 30 8.80 -8.14 11.74
C ALA A 30 8.29 -8.40 13.17
N ALA A 31 7.78 -7.37 13.84
CA ALA A 31 7.24 -7.48 15.19
C ALA A 31 5.99 -8.38 15.24
N LEU A 32 5.12 -8.32 14.22
CA LEU A 32 3.95 -9.19 14.12
C LEU A 32 4.34 -10.66 13.93
N LYS A 33 5.34 -10.93 13.09
CA LYS A 33 5.86 -12.27 12.87
C LYS A 33 6.46 -12.86 14.15
N GLU A 34 7.24 -12.07 14.90
CA GLU A 34 7.80 -12.50 16.18
C GLU A 34 6.69 -12.81 17.22
N ILE A 35 5.61 -12.02 17.26
CA ILE A 35 4.44 -12.31 18.10
C ILE A 35 3.79 -13.63 17.69
N GLU A 36 3.62 -13.88 16.40
CA GLU A 36 3.03 -15.10 15.87
C GLU A 36 3.87 -16.33 16.24
N ASP A 37 5.19 -16.25 16.07
CA ASP A 37 6.11 -17.33 16.39
C ASP A 37 6.14 -17.64 17.89
N LEU A 38 6.16 -16.61 18.74
CA LEU A 38 6.05 -16.75 20.21
C LEU A 38 4.69 -17.31 20.65
N SER A 39 3.63 -17.13 19.85
CA SER A 39 2.32 -17.72 20.15
C SER A 39 2.24 -19.21 19.80
N LYS A 40 2.96 -19.65 18.75
CA LYS A 40 3.02 -21.05 18.31
C LYS A 40 3.78 -21.92 19.31
N THR A 41 4.91 -21.46 19.86
CA THR A 41 5.70 -22.21 20.84
C THR A 41 4.93 -22.52 22.14
N VAL A 42 3.98 -21.68 22.51
CA VAL A 42 3.10 -21.91 23.67
C VAL A 42 2.04 -22.98 23.39
N ALA A 43 1.59 -23.13 22.14
CA ALA A 43 0.62 -24.17 21.77
C ALA A 43 1.23 -25.58 21.78
N ASP A 44 2.52 -25.70 21.47
CA ASP A 44 3.23 -26.99 21.47
C ASP A 44 3.61 -27.47 22.88
N THR A 45 3.90 -26.56 23.81
CA THR A 45 4.27 -26.90 25.20
C THR A 45 3.09 -27.35 26.08
N VAL A 46 1.85 -27.05 25.71
CA VAL A 46 0.65 -27.41 26.49
C VAL A 46 0.15 -28.84 26.20
N LYS A 47 0.57 -29.46 25.09
CA LYS A 47 0.12 -30.81 24.72
C LYS A 47 0.74 -31.95 25.55
N ASP A 48 1.86 -31.70 26.23
CA ASP A 48 2.65 -32.72 26.93
C ASP A 48 2.40 -32.81 28.45
N VAL A 49 1.37 -32.14 29.00
CA VAL A 49 1.09 -32.16 30.45
C VAL A 49 0.22 -33.38 30.82
N PRO A 50 0.70 -34.34 31.64
CA PRO A 50 -0.10 -35.46 32.10
C PRO A 50 -1.23 -34.98 33.03
N LYS A 51 -2.48 -35.28 32.68
CA LYS A 51 -3.66 -34.99 33.52
C LYS A 51 -3.63 -35.85 34.79
N THR A 52 -3.06 -35.34 35.87
CA THR A 52 -3.22 -35.92 37.22
C THR A 52 -4.24 -35.13 38.03
N ARG A 53 -5.18 -35.86 38.62
CA ARG A 53 -6.28 -35.34 39.47
C ARG A 53 -5.74 -34.94 40.84
N ARG A 54 -5.71 -33.64 41.16
CA ARG A 54 -5.81 -33.18 42.56
C ARG A 54 -6.26 -31.72 42.64
N SER A 55 -7.32 -31.47 43.42
CA SER A 55 -7.88 -30.15 43.69
C SER A 55 -7.05 -29.44 44.76
N THR A 56 -6.00 -28.76 44.35
CA THR A 56 -5.44 -27.62 45.08
C THR A 56 -5.28 -26.49 44.09
N ARG A 57 -5.55 -25.25 44.51
CA ARG A 57 -5.51 -24.06 43.65
C ARG A 57 -4.08 -23.88 43.10
N VAL A 58 -3.83 -24.44 41.92
CA VAL A 58 -2.56 -24.29 41.20
C VAL A 58 -2.46 -22.83 40.76
N LYS A 59 -1.47 -22.12 41.30
CA LYS A 59 -1.04 -20.83 40.77
C LYS A 59 -0.52 -21.09 39.36
N GLN A 60 -1.29 -20.69 38.35
CA GLN A 60 -1.01 -20.92 36.94
C GLN A 60 0.44 -20.50 36.63
N PRO A 61 1.26 -21.35 35.97
CA PRO A 61 2.65 -21.00 35.71
C PRO A 61 2.68 -19.74 34.84
N ALA A 62 3.46 -18.74 35.25
CA ALA A 62 3.62 -17.52 34.49
C ALA A 62 4.21 -17.88 33.12
N ASN A 63 3.53 -17.50 32.03
CA ASN A 63 4.03 -17.73 30.68
C ASN A 63 5.44 -17.06 30.57
N PRO A 64 6.50 -17.83 30.27
CA PRO A 64 7.87 -17.30 30.25
C PRO A 64 8.05 -16.17 29.21
N HIS A 65 7.24 -16.16 28.16
CA HIS A 65 7.26 -15.14 27.11
C HIS A 65 6.32 -13.96 27.37
N ALA A 66 5.59 -13.92 28.50
CA ALA A 66 4.61 -12.86 28.77
C ALA A 66 5.25 -11.46 28.81
N ALA A 67 6.48 -11.34 29.33
CA ALA A 67 7.19 -10.05 29.39
C ALA A 67 7.59 -9.57 27.98
N GLN A 68 8.08 -10.49 27.14
CA GLN A 68 8.47 -10.21 25.75
C GLN A 68 7.24 -9.84 24.92
N LEU A 69 6.16 -10.61 25.01
CA LEU A 69 4.90 -10.32 24.30
C LEU A 69 4.33 -8.94 24.67
N ARG A 70 4.43 -8.54 25.95
CA ARG A 70 4.03 -7.19 26.38
C ARG A 70 4.90 -6.11 25.74
N ARG A 71 6.22 -6.30 25.66
CA ARG A 71 7.15 -5.36 25.01
C ARG A 71 6.85 -5.21 23.52
N LEU A 72 6.65 -6.32 22.80
CA LEU A 72 6.32 -6.29 21.38
C LEU A 72 4.98 -5.60 21.12
N LYS A 73 3.95 -5.85 21.94
CA LYS A 73 2.66 -5.14 21.83
C LYS A 73 2.80 -3.63 22.05
N THR A 74 3.62 -3.21 23.01
CA THR A 74 3.93 -1.78 23.18
C THR A 74 4.66 -1.23 21.96
N SER A 75 5.65 -1.96 21.44
CA SER A 75 6.39 -1.59 20.23
C SER A 75 5.46 -1.43 19.02
N LEU A 76 4.54 -2.36 18.79
CA LEU A 76 3.52 -2.26 17.73
C LEU A 76 2.69 -0.98 17.84
N LYS A 77 2.27 -0.60 19.05
CA LYS A 77 1.50 0.62 19.27
C LYS A 77 2.32 1.86 18.95
N THR A 78 3.58 1.90 19.37
CA THR A 78 4.49 3.00 19.06
C THR A 78 4.74 3.10 17.55
N LEU A 79 5.12 1.99 16.90
CA LEU A 79 5.35 1.95 15.46
C LEU A 79 4.10 2.34 14.63
N SER A 80 2.91 1.93 15.08
CA SER A 80 1.65 2.35 14.46
C SER A 80 1.45 3.86 14.59
N SER A 81 1.69 4.42 15.78
CA SER A 81 1.59 5.86 16.02
C SER A 81 2.59 6.65 15.19
N ASP A 82 3.82 6.16 15.08
CA ASP A 82 4.89 6.77 14.27
C ASP A 82 4.50 6.75 12.79
N PHE A 83 3.93 5.64 12.31
CA PHE A 83 3.43 5.53 10.94
C PHE A 83 2.32 6.54 10.64
N TYR A 84 1.32 6.70 11.51
CA TYR A 84 0.24 7.68 11.29
C TYR A 84 0.68 9.14 11.45
N THR A 85 1.76 9.37 12.19
CA THR A 85 2.38 10.69 12.29
C THR A 85 3.15 11.01 11.01
N LEU A 86 3.88 10.02 10.49
CA LEU A 86 4.65 10.16 9.26
C LEU A 86 3.76 10.26 8.02
N ILE A 87 2.73 9.42 7.93
CA ILE A 87 1.73 9.41 6.85
C ILE A 87 0.40 9.84 7.47
N PRO A 88 0.01 11.12 7.34
CA PRO A 88 -1.20 11.63 7.94
C PRO A 88 -2.45 10.88 7.48
N HIS A 89 -3.23 10.43 8.45
CA HIS A 89 -4.51 9.75 8.23
C HIS A 89 -5.61 10.51 8.96
N ASP A 90 -6.79 10.56 8.33
CA ASP A 90 -7.99 11.14 8.94
C ASP A 90 -8.86 10.03 9.56
N PHE A 91 -8.92 10.04 10.89
CA PHE A 91 -9.78 9.16 11.69
C PHE A 91 -10.96 9.92 12.32
N GLY A 92 -11.16 11.19 11.96
CA GLY A 92 -12.13 12.10 12.56
C GLY A 92 -11.88 12.25 14.07
N ARG A 93 -12.90 11.99 14.88
CA ARG A 93 -12.82 12.05 16.35
C ARG A 93 -12.36 10.75 17.00
N LYS A 94 -12.12 9.70 16.22
CA LYS A 94 -11.70 8.39 16.73
C LYS A 94 -10.18 8.37 16.87
N LEU A 95 -9.70 7.61 17.85
CA LEU A 95 -8.27 7.36 17.99
C LEU A 95 -7.77 6.50 16.83
N PRO A 96 -6.56 6.75 16.29
CA PRO A 96 -5.95 5.89 15.28
C PRO A 96 -5.90 4.42 15.75
N PRO A 97 -6.37 3.46 14.93
CA PRO A 97 -6.32 2.04 15.27
C PRO A 97 -4.89 1.50 15.15
N SER A 98 -4.44 0.67 16.09
CA SER A 98 -3.13 0.02 16.00
C SER A 98 -3.06 -0.97 14.84
N ILE A 99 -1.98 -0.91 14.06
CA ILE A 99 -1.71 -1.86 12.97
C ILE A 99 -1.24 -3.18 13.60
N ASN A 100 -2.11 -4.18 13.63
CA ASN A 100 -1.87 -5.41 14.39
C ASN A 100 -2.09 -6.71 13.60
N SER A 101 -2.38 -6.61 12.31
CA SER A 101 -2.49 -7.76 11.40
C SER A 101 -1.59 -7.57 10.19
N LEU A 102 -1.08 -8.68 9.65
CA LEU A 102 -0.29 -8.67 8.42
C LEU A 102 -1.11 -8.15 7.23
N ASP A 103 -2.42 -8.36 7.23
CA ASP A 103 -3.30 -7.87 6.16
C ASP A 103 -3.45 -6.34 6.21
N GLU A 104 -3.48 -5.75 7.41
CA GLU A 104 -3.45 -4.30 7.55
C GLU A 104 -2.10 -3.73 7.06
N VAL A 105 -0.99 -4.40 7.37
CA VAL A 105 0.34 -3.99 6.86
C VAL A 105 0.37 -4.03 5.34
N LYS A 106 -0.18 -5.08 4.70
CA LYS A 106 -0.28 -5.17 3.23
C LYS A 106 -1.10 -4.01 2.66
N LEU A 107 -2.28 -3.72 3.23
CA LEU A 107 -3.08 -2.57 2.81
C LEU A 107 -2.33 -1.24 2.95
N LYS A 108 -1.43 -1.11 3.93
CA LYS A 108 -0.57 0.09 4.06
C LYS A 108 0.62 0.08 3.10
N LEU A 109 1.10 -1.08 2.65
CA LEU A 109 2.11 -1.18 1.60
C LEU A 109 1.52 -0.74 0.26
N ASP A 110 0.37 -1.29 -0.12
CA ASP A 110 -0.37 -0.90 -1.33
C ASP A 110 -0.62 0.61 -1.35
N LEU A 111 -0.88 1.20 -0.18
CA LEU A 111 -1.01 2.64 -0.04
C LEU A 111 0.27 3.39 -0.41
N LEU A 112 1.41 2.96 0.14
CA LEU A 112 2.69 3.62 -0.13
C LEU A 112 3.12 3.44 -1.58
N GLU A 113 2.73 2.35 -2.24
CA GLU A 113 2.97 2.13 -3.68
C GLU A 113 2.22 3.17 -4.51
N VAL A 114 0.91 3.32 -4.27
CA VAL A 114 0.09 4.35 -4.94
C VAL A 114 0.64 5.75 -4.67
N LEU A 115 1.07 6.04 -3.43
CA LEU A 115 1.68 7.33 -3.10
C LEU A 115 3.02 7.55 -3.81
N ALA A 116 3.82 6.50 -4.03
CA ALA A 116 5.07 6.60 -4.76
C ALA A 116 4.83 6.98 -6.23
N ASP A 117 3.86 6.36 -6.89
CA ASP A 117 3.51 6.66 -8.27
C ASP A 117 2.97 8.09 -8.42
N ILE A 118 2.15 8.53 -7.46
CA ILE A 118 1.69 9.91 -7.39
C ILE A 118 2.88 10.87 -7.24
N GLU A 119 3.86 10.56 -6.38
CA GLU A 119 5.05 11.41 -6.19
C GLU A 119 5.86 11.57 -7.48
N ILE A 120 6.04 10.48 -8.22
CA ILE A 120 6.72 10.46 -9.52
C ILE A 120 5.92 11.28 -10.53
N SER A 121 4.61 11.09 -10.61
CA SER A 121 3.72 11.86 -11.48
C SER A 121 3.81 13.35 -11.17
N GLN A 122 3.75 13.74 -9.90
CA GLN A 122 3.84 15.15 -9.50
C GLN A 122 5.18 15.78 -9.84
N LYS A 123 6.29 15.03 -9.70
CA LYS A 123 7.60 15.46 -10.18
C LYS A 123 7.60 15.68 -11.68
N LEU A 124 7.06 14.73 -12.46
CA LEU A 124 6.95 14.85 -13.90
C LEU A 124 6.11 16.06 -14.30
N GLN A 125 5.00 16.32 -13.60
CA GLN A 125 4.15 17.48 -13.83
C GLN A 125 4.83 18.81 -13.49
N ALA A 126 5.74 18.84 -12.52
CA ALA A 126 6.51 20.04 -12.22
C ALA A 126 7.45 20.44 -13.37
N GLU A 127 7.88 19.47 -14.20
CA GLU A 127 8.70 19.71 -15.39
C GLU A 127 7.91 20.29 -16.58
N LYS A 128 6.57 20.20 -16.59
CA LYS A 128 5.69 20.82 -17.61
C LYS A 128 6.01 22.29 -17.85
N LYS A 129 6.35 23.04 -16.79
CA LYS A 129 6.65 24.47 -16.87
C LYS A 129 7.92 24.78 -17.67
N LYS A 130 8.85 23.84 -17.76
CA LYS A 130 10.12 23.98 -18.50
C LYS A 130 9.98 23.63 -19.98
N ASN A 131 9.07 22.71 -20.32
CA ASN A 131 8.89 22.16 -21.67
C ASN A 131 7.70 22.76 -22.44
N ALA A 132 7.16 23.90 -22.00
CA ALA A 132 5.95 24.50 -22.57
C ALA A 132 6.16 25.27 -23.89
N LYS A 133 7.38 25.29 -24.44
CA LYS A 133 7.73 25.98 -25.69
C LYS A 133 8.50 25.04 -26.59
N THR A 134 8.18 25.06 -27.88
CA THR A 134 8.97 24.39 -28.91
C THR A 134 10.31 25.11 -29.14
N ARG A 135 11.22 24.47 -29.89
CA ARG A 135 12.46 25.08 -30.36
C ARG A 135 12.23 26.38 -31.15
N ASP A 136 11.10 26.48 -31.84
CA ASP A 136 10.70 27.64 -32.64
C ASP A 136 9.95 28.71 -31.82
N GLY A 137 9.82 28.51 -30.49
CA GLY A 137 9.17 29.44 -29.58
C GLY A 137 7.64 29.38 -29.58
N THR A 138 7.03 28.46 -30.33
CA THR A 138 5.57 28.27 -30.33
C THR A 138 5.10 27.60 -29.04
N LYS A 139 3.96 28.06 -28.52
CA LYS A 139 3.34 27.53 -27.31
C LYS A 139 2.60 26.23 -27.65
N LEU A 140 3.06 25.12 -27.08
CA LEU A 140 2.40 23.82 -27.23
C LEU A 140 1.08 23.79 -26.45
N ASN A 141 0.13 22.97 -26.91
CA ASN A 141 -1.08 22.67 -26.14
C ASN A 141 -0.68 22.00 -24.82
N SER A 142 -1.45 22.24 -23.76
CA SER A 142 -1.15 21.65 -22.46
C SER A 142 -1.12 20.13 -22.52
N LEU A 143 -2.03 19.50 -23.28
CA LEU A 143 -2.09 18.04 -23.45
C LEU A 143 -0.85 17.49 -24.15
N ASP A 144 -0.41 18.11 -25.25
CA ASP A 144 0.80 17.72 -25.98
C ASP A 144 2.05 17.78 -25.09
N VAL A 145 2.14 18.80 -24.21
CA VAL A 145 3.23 18.89 -23.24
C VAL A 145 3.18 17.72 -22.25
N GLN A 146 2.00 17.29 -21.80
CA GLN A 146 1.91 16.14 -20.88
C GLN A 146 2.23 14.82 -21.58
N TYR A 147 1.74 14.65 -22.80
CA TYR A 147 2.04 13.46 -23.61
C TYR A 147 3.54 13.33 -23.87
N ASN A 148 4.20 14.41 -24.28
CA ASN A 148 5.65 14.43 -24.51
C ASN A 148 6.46 14.15 -23.24
N LEU A 149 5.95 14.48 -22.06
CA LEU A 149 6.60 14.14 -20.78
C LEU A 149 6.54 12.66 -20.45
N LEU A 150 5.50 11.95 -20.88
CA LEU A 150 5.42 10.49 -20.71
C LEU A 150 6.51 9.78 -21.51
N ASN A 151 7.03 10.42 -22.57
CA ASN A 151 8.06 9.90 -23.46
C ASN A 151 7.71 8.49 -23.97
N ILE A 152 6.43 8.29 -24.29
CA ILE A 152 5.85 7.07 -24.82
C ILE A 152 5.10 7.44 -26.09
N ARG A 153 5.18 6.60 -27.11
CA ARG A 153 4.39 6.74 -28.33
C ARG A 153 3.12 5.93 -28.15
N MET A 154 1.97 6.58 -28.21
CA MET A 154 0.66 5.91 -28.17
C MET A 154 -0.04 6.17 -29.50
N ASP A 155 -0.21 5.13 -30.30
CA ASP A 155 -0.95 5.21 -31.56
C ASP A 155 -2.27 4.44 -31.42
N THR A 156 -3.37 4.98 -31.93
CA THR A 156 -4.68 4.31 -31.89
C THR A 156 -4.64 3.04 -32.74
N LEU A 157 -5.03 1.91 -32.15
CA LEU A 157 -5.15 0.63 -32.85
C LEU A 157 -6.53 0.54 -33.53
N PRO A 158 -6.60 0.47 -34.88
CA PRO A 158 -7.88 0.41 -35.57
C PRO A 158 -8.61 -0.92 -35.34
N GLU A 159 -9.94 -0.87 -35.22
CA GLU A 159 -10.81 -2.04 -35.02
C GLU A 159 -10.74 -3.07 -36.16
N SER A 160 -10.29 -2.64 -37.35
CA SER A 160 -10.15 -3.51 -38.52
C SER A 160 -9.01 -4.51 -38.38
N THR A 161 -8.03 -4.22 -37.53
CA THR A 161 -6.84 -5.04 -37.33
C THR A 161 -7.18 -6.36 -36.62
N ASP A 162 -6.44 -7.41 -36.95
CA ASP A 162 -6.65 -8.71 -36.30
C ASP A 162 -6.19 -8.70 -34.84
N GLU A 163 -5.19 -7.88 -34.51
CA GLU A 163 -4.74 -7.64 -33.14
C GLU A 163 -5.86 -7.09 -32.27
N PHE A 164 -6.60 -6.10 -32.77
CA PHE A 164 -7.76 -5.57 -32.07
C PHE A 164 -8.81 -6.66 -31.81
N LYS A 165 -9.16 -7.47 -32.82
CA LYS A 165 -10.14 -8.57 -32.68
C LYS A 165 -9.68 -9.62 -31.67
N ILE A 166 -8.38 -9.90 -31.59
CA ILE A 166 -7.82 -10.83 -30.61
C ILE A 166 -7.95 -10.25 -29.19
N ILE A 167 -7.62 -8.97 -29.01
CA ILE A 167 -7.75 -8.27 -27.72
C ILE A 167 -9.21 -8.22 -27.29
N GLU A 168 -10.12 -7.83 -28.20
CA GLU A 168 -11.56 -7.80 -27.97
C GLU A 168 -12.06 -9.19 -27.52
N LYS A 169 -11.71 -10.24 -28.27
CA LYS A 169 -12.07 -11.61 -27.92
C LYS A 169 -11.52 -12.02 -26.55
N TYR A 170 -10.28 -11.64 -26.23
CA TYR A 170 -9.66 -11.96 -24.94
C TYR A 170 -10.38 -11.28 -23.77
N VAL A 171 -10.69 -9.99 -23.91
CA VAL A 171 -11.43 -9.22 -22.90
C VAL A 171 -12.81 -9.83 -22.67
N VAL A 172 -13.54 -10.17 -23.74
CA VAL A 172 -14.87 -10.78 -23.66
C VAL A 172 -14.84 -12.16 -23.01
N LEU A 173 -13.83 -13.00 -23.32
CA LEU A 173 -13.74 -14.37 -22.79
C LEU A 173 -13.41 -14.42 -21.30
N LEU A 174 -12.71 -13.42 -20.78
CA LEU A 174 -12.35 -13.35 -19.36
C LEU A 174 -13.44 -12.73 -18.46
N ASP A 175 -14.50 -12.19 -19.06
CA ASP A 175 -15.49 -11.42 -18.31
C ASP A 175 -16.52 -12.34 -17.62
N ILE A 176 -16.29 -12.64 -16.34
CA ILE A 176 -17.14 -13.53 -15.53
C ILE A 176 -18.36 -12.80 -14.94
N ASN A 177 -18.41 -11.46 -14.90
CA ASN A 177 -19.63 -10.71 -14.54
C ASN A 177 -19.44 -9.18 -14.71
N MET A 178 -20.45 -8.54 -15.32
CA MET A 178 -20.73 -7.09 -15.42
C MET A 178 -20.10 -6.30 -16.59
N LYS A 179 -20.81 -6.32 -17.74
CA LYS A 179 -21.14 -5.15 -18.59
C LYS A 179 -20.03 -4.08 -18.69
N LEU A 180 -18.88 -4.43 -19.27
CA LEU A 180 -18.01 -3.41 -19.83
C LEU A 180 -18.68 -2.85 -21.10
N LEU A 181 -19.05 -1.56 -21.09
CA LEU A 181 -19.28 -0.85 -22.35
C LEU A 181 -17.91 -0.77 -23.04
N ILE A 182 -17.75 -1.49 -24.16
CA ILE A 182 -16.59 -1.38 -25.05
C ILE A 182 -16.73 -0.06 -25.81
N SER A 183 -16.56 1.07 -25.11
CA SER A 183 -16.41 2.40 -25.72
C SER A 183 -14.99 2.95 -25.48
N ALA A 184 -14.03 2.06 -25.25
CA ALA A 184 -12.65 2.43 -24.96
C ALA A 184 -11.78 2.21 -26.21
N ASP A 185 -11.05 3.23 -26.61
CA ASP A 185 -10.05 3.15 -27.67
C ASP A 185 -8.87 2.28 -27.20
N VAL A 186 -8.38 1.42 -28.09
CA VAL A 186 -7.16 0.62 -27.86
C VAL A 186 -5.98 1.38 -28.46
N PHE A 187 -4.87 1.44 -27.72
CA PHE A 187 -3.63 2.08 -28.18
C PHE A 187 -2.50 1.06 -28.21
N GLU A 188 -1.65 1.15 -29.22
CA GLU A 188 -0.36 0.46 -29.33
C GLU A 188 0.74 1.36 -28.72
N LEU A 189 1.70 0.75 -28.02
CA LEU A 189 2.77 1.41 -27.23
C LEU A 189 4.16 1.24 -27.85
#